data_AF-S1NM66-F1
#
_entry.id   AF-S1NM66-F1
#
_cell.length_a   1.000
_cell.length_b   1.000
_cell.length_c   1.000
_cell.angle_alpha   90.00
_cell.angle_beta   90.00
_cell.angle_gamma   90.00
#
_symmetry.space_group_name_H-M   'P 1'
#
loop_
_entity.id
_entity.type
_entity.pdbx_description
1 polymer ?
#
loop_
_entity_poly.entity_id
_entity_poly.type
_entity_poly.pdbx_seq_one_letter_code
_entity_poly.pdbx_strand_id
1 'polypeptide(L)'
;MTKKHRLLIALITVLTLFHMVFCAFYSRLYGYFNLHDNLQSFLTTILIIRGILLGGIAFAGFISLKDESRKTTPFYLIFFLFNLIIPFVFN
;
A
#
# COMPACT_ATOMS: atom_id res chain seq x y z
N MET A 1 0.57 21.77 -10.71
CA MET A 1 0.93 20.89 -9.57
C MET A 1 2.05 21.55 -8.79
N THR A 2 1.86 21.78 -7.49
CA THR A 2 2.95 22.26 -6.62
C THR A 2 3.98 21.16 -6.41
N LYS A 3 5.23 21.51 -6.04
CA LYS A 3 6.32 20.54 -5.78
C LYS A 3 5.91 19.49 -4.73
N LYS A 4 5.09 19.87 -3.74
CA LYS A 4 4.54 19.00 -2.70
C LYS A 4 3.65 17.88 -3.26
N HIS A 5 2.72 18.20 -4.18
CA HIS A 5 1.86 17.17 -4.77
C HIS A 5 2.62 16.19 -5.66
N ARG A 6 3.66 16.64 -6.38
CA ARG A 6 4.52 15.71 -7.13
C ARG A 6 5.23 14.73 -6.19
N LEU A 7 5.74 15.22 -5.06
CA LEU A 7 6.43 14.38 -4.10
C LEU A 7 5.49 13.36 -3.45
N LEU A 8 4.27 13.77 -3.08
CA LEU A 8 3.28 12.85 -2.53
C LEU A 8 2.80 11.81 -3.55
N ILE A 9 2.62 12.17 -4.83
CA ILE A 9 2.29 11.21 -5.89
C ILE A 9 3.44 10.23 -6.12
N ALA A 10 4.68 10.72 -6.15
CA ALA A 10 5.86 9.85 -6.25
C ALA A 10 5.95 8.89 -5.06
N LEU A 11 5.69 9.39 -3.84
CA LEU A 11 5.68 8.59 -2.62
C LEU A 11 4.63 7.48 -2.70
N ILE A 12 3.38 7.81 -3.05
CA ILE A 12 2.32 6.81 -3.21
C ILE A 12 2.64 5.80 -4.31
N THR A 13 3.23 6.25 -5.41
CA THR A 13 3.61 5.36 -6.52
C THR A 13 4.65 4.34 -6.06
N VAL A 14 5.71 4.78 -5.38
CA VAL A 14 6.74 3.89 -4.82
C VAL A 14 6.12 2.95 -3.78
N LEU A 15 5.26 3.46 -2.92
CA LEU A 15 4.58 2.65 -1.89
C LEU A 15 3.68 1.57 -2.52
N THR A 16 3.01 1.91 -3.61
CA THR A 16 2.17 1.00 -4.39
C THR A 16 2.98 -0.07 -5.09
N LEU A 17 4.11 0.29 -5.70
CA LEU A 17 5.02 -0.68 -6.33
C LEU A 17 5.60 -1.64 -5.30
N PHE A 18 6.02 -1.13 -4.15
CA PHE A 18 6.50 -1.96 -3.05
C PHE A 18 5.42 -2.93 -2.57
N HIS A 19 4.20 -2.44 -2.36
CA HIS A 19 3.08 -3.28 -1.95
C HIS A 19 2.71 -4.35 -3.00
N MET A 20 2.77 -4.01 -4.29
CA MET A 20 2.56 -4.97 -5.38
C MET A 20 3.59 -6.09 -5.39
N VAL A 21 4.88 -5.74 -5.31
CA VAL A 21 5.97 -6.72 -5.23
C VAL A 21 5.74 -7.63 -4.04
N PHE A 22 5.43 -7.05 -2.88
CA PHE A 22 5.17 -7.80 -1.67
C PHE A 22 4.00 -8.79 -1.81
N CYS A 23 2.87 -8.35 -2.38
CA CYS A 23 1.74 -9.23 -2.69
C CYS A 23 2.11 -10.35 -3.66
N ALA A 24 2.92 -10.06 -4.70
CA ALA A 24 3.33 -11.08 -5.68
C ALA A 24 4.19 -12.20 -5.07
N PHE A 25 4.95 -11.91 -4.01
CA PHE A 25 5.75 -12.90 -3.29
C PHE A 25 5.04 -13.52 -2.08
N TYR A 26 3.83 -13.06 -1.74
CA TYR A 26 3.11 -13.47 -0.53
C TYR A 26 2.95 -14.99 -0.46
N SER A 27 2.49 -15.66 -1.52
CA SER A 27 2.23 -17.12 -1.50
C SER A 27 3.52 -17.93 -1.27
N ARG A 28 4.65 -17.48 -1.83
CA ARG A 28 5.96 -18.12 -1.63
C ARG A 28 6.46 -17.95 -0.20
N LEU A 29 6.35 -16.75 0.34
CA LEU A 29 6.72 -16.45 1.72
C LEU A 29 5.81 -17.21 2.70
N TYR A 30 4.49 -17.21 2.47
CA TYR A 30 3.54 -17.98 3.24
C TYR A 30 3.92 -19.46 3.29
N GLY A 31 4.19 -20.07 2.13
CA GLY A 31 4.64 -21.47 2.06
C GLY A 31 5.93 -21.72 2.84
N TYR A 32 6.93 -20.84 2.69
CA TYR A 32 8.19 -20.94 3.44
C TYR A 32 7.98 -20.87 4.95
N PHE A 33 7.24 -19.87 5.44
CA PHE A 33 7.01 -19.70 6.88
C PHE A 33 6.08 -20.76 7.47
N ASN A 34 5.17 -21.32 6.67
CA ASN A 34 4.35 -22.46 7.07
C ASN A 34 5.19 -23.73 7.29
N LEU A 35 6.21 -23.97 6.46
CA LEU A 35 7.10 -25.13 6.62
C LEU A 35 8.07 -25.03 7.82
N HIS A 36 8.25 -23.83 8.37
CA HIS A 36 9.18 -23.57 9.48
C HIS A 36 8.46 -23.24 10.80
N ASP A 37 7.18 -23.61 10.94
CA ASP A 37 6.33 -23.36 12.12
C ASP A 37 6.27 -21.89 12.60
N ASN A 38 6.62 -20.94 11.72
CA ASN A 38 6.68 -19.52 12.02
C ASN A 38 5.52 -18.75 11.35
N LEU A 39 4.46 -19.47 10.95
CA LEU A 39 3.36 -18.92 10.18
C LEU A 39 2.64 -17.78 10.91
N GLN A 40 2.37 -17.94 12.21
CA GLN A 40 1.62 -16.95 12.99
C GLN A 40 2.41 -15.64 13.13
N SER A 41 3.72 -15.72 13.35
CA SER A 41 4.61 -14.57 13.38
C SER A 41 4.63 -13.87 12.02
N PHE A 42 4.76 -14.63 10.93
CA PHE A 42 4.71 -14.09 9.57
C PHE A 42 3.39 -13.34 9.31
N LEU A 43 2.24 -13.98 9.56
CA LEU A 43 0.93 -13.37 9.35
C LEU A 43 0.76 -12.07 10.14
N THR A 44 1.23 -12.04 11.38
CA THR A 44 1.21 -10.84 12.23
C THR A 44 2.06 -9.73 11.63
N THR A 45 3.29 -10.04 11.19
CA THR A 45 4.18 -9.09 10.52
C THR A 45 3.57 -8.54 9.23
N ILE A 46 2.98 -9.41 8.39
CA ILE A 46 2.28 -9.00 7.16
C ILE A 46 1.15 -8.03 7.48
N LEU A 47 0.35 -8.32 8.50
CA LEU A 47 -0.80 -7.51 8.88
C LEU A 47 -0.37 -6.12 9.37
N ILE A 48 0.72 -6.03 10.13
CA ILE A 48 1.33 -4.76 10.55
C ILE A 48 1.83 -3.97 9.33
N ILE A 49 2.60 -4.60 8.45
CA ILE A 49 3.13 -3.95 7.23
C ILE A 49 1.99 -3.41 6.37
N ARG A 50 0.94 -4.22 6.17
CA ARG A 50 -0.26 -3.82 5.40
C ARG A 50 -1.00 -2.66 6.07
N GLY A 51 -1.11 -2.68 7.40
CA GLY A 51 -1.69 -1.58 8.17
C GLY A 51 -0.92 -0.27 7.99
N ILE A 52 0.42 -0.32 8.07
CA ILE A 52 1.28 0.85 7.86
C ILE A 52 1.17 1.37 6.42
N LEU A 53 1.16 0.48 5.42
CA LEU A 53 1.02 0.85 4.00
C LEU A 53 -0.32 1.53 3.74
N LEU A 54 -1.44 0.92 4.15
CA LEU A 54 -2.77 1.48 3.96
C LEU A 54 -2.94 2.79 4.74
N GLY A 55 -2.42 2.86 5.97
CA GLY A 55 -2.42 4.07 6.78
C GLY A 55 -1.64 5.22 6.12
N GLY A 56 -0.46 4.93 5.55
CA GLY A 56 0.35 5.91 4.82
C GLY A 56 -0.37 6.45 3.59
N ILE A 57 -1.03 5.59 2.81
CA ILE A 57 -1.80 6.01 1.63
C ILE A 57 -3.03 6.82 2.04
N ALA A 58 -3.76 6.39 3.07
CA ALA A 58 -4.92 7.10 3.59
C ALA A 58 -4.52 8.50 4.09
N PHE A 59 -3.41 8.62 4.82
CA PHE A 59 -2.90 9.89 5.30
C PHE A 59 -2.48 10.82 4.15
N ALA A 60 -1.78 10.29 3.15
CA ALA A 60 -1.41 11.05 1.96
C ALA A 60 -2.64 11.52 1.16
N GLY A 61 -3.68 10.69 1.05
CA GLY A 61 -4.98 11.05 0.47
C GLY A 61 -5.69 12.15 1.26
N PHE A 62 -5.70 12.06 2.59
CA PHE A 62 -6.30 13.06 3.48
C PHE A 62 -5.61 14.43 3.34
N ILE A 63 -4.27 14.46 3.29
CA ILE A 63 -3.52 15.69 3.03
C ILE A 63 -3.87 16.28 1.66
N SER A 64 -3.97 15.45 0.61
CA SER A 64 -4.34 15.94 -0.72
C SER A 64 -5.75 16.53 -0.77
N LEU A 65 -6.70 15.98 0.01
CA LEU A 65 -8.06 16.52 0.16
C LEU A 65 -8.06 17.87 0.90
N LYS A 66 -7.26 17.99 1.96
CA LYS A 66 -7.12 19.23 2.75
C LYS A 66 -6.58 20.41 1.94
N ASP A 67 -5.65 20.16 1.02
CA ASP A 67 -5.01 21.20 0.19
C ASP A 67 -5.90 21.70 -0.99
N GLU A 68 -7.22 21.44 -1.00
CA GLU A 68 -8.18 21.79 -2.08
C GLU A 68 -7.74 21.43 -3.51
N SER A 69 -6.81 20.49 -3.63
CA SER A 69 -6.21 20.08 -4.89
C SER A 69 -7.14 19.16 -5.70
N ARG A 70 -8.30 19.69 -6.12
CA ARG A 70 -9.37 18.94 -6.82
C ARG A 70 -8.89 18.11 -8.01
N LYS A 71 -7.80 18.54 -8.68
CA LYS A 71 -7.22 17.82 -9.82
C LYS A 71 -6.42 16.58 -9.42
N THR A 72 -5.86 16.53 -8.22
CA THR A 72 -5.02 15.39 -7.77
C THR A 72 -5.79 14.40 -6.93
N THR A 73 -6.85 14.81 -6.22
CA THR A 73 -7.74 13.93 -5.46
C THR A 73 -8.13 12.62 -6.17
N PRO A 74 -8.60 12.61 -7.44
CA PRO A 74 -8.97 11.37 -8.11
C PRO A 74 -7.80 10.40 -8.28
N PHE A 75 -6.58 10.89 -8.53
CA PHE A 75 -5.39 10.04 -8.63
C PHE A 75 -5.09 9.33 -7.31
N TYR A 76 -5.18 10.04 -6.19
CA TYR A 76 -4.98 9.43 -4.86
C TYR A 76 -6.02 8.37 -4.57
N LEU A 77 -7.27 8.64 -4.94
CA LEU A 77 -8.39 7.74 -4.69
C LEU A 77 -8.24 6.45 -5.51
N ILE A 78 -7.78 6.55 -6.77
CA ILE A 78 -7.43 5.39 -7.60
C ILE A 78 -6.30 4.58 -6.96
N PHE A 79 -5.21 5.22 -6.55
CA PHE A 79 -4.09 4.53 -5.91
C PHE A 79 -4.50 3.87 -4.58
N PHE A 80 -5.36 4.52 -3.81
CA PHE A 80 -5.92 3.96 -2.58
C PHE A 80 -6.75 2.70 -2.87
N LEU A 81 -7.71 2.79 -3.79
CA LEU A 81 -8.54 1.65 -4.18
C LEU A 81 -7.69 0.51 -4.75
N PHE A 82 -6.71 0.83 -5.58
CA PHE A 82 -5.78 -0.14 -6.12
C PHE A 82 -5.03 -0.90 -5.02
N ASN A 83 -4.47 -0.19 -4.04
CA ASN A 83 -3.79 -0.82 -2.90
C ASN A 83 -4.73 -1.57 -1.96
N LEU A 84 -6.01 -1.18 -1.90
CA LEU A 84 -7.01 -1.91 -1.12
C LEU A 84 -7.34 -3.27 -1.75
N ILE A 85 -7.44 -3.30 -3.09
CA ILE A 85 -7.86 -4.48 -3.86
C ILE A 85 -6.70 -5.43 -4.15
N ILE A 86 -5.48 -4.90 -4.35
CA ILE A 86 -4.32 -5.70 -4.79
C ILE A 86 -4.06 -6.97 -3.95
N PRO A 87 -4.22 -6.99 -2.61
CA PRO A 87 -3.95 -8.19 -1.83
C PRO A 87 -4.97 -9.31 -2.09
N PHE A 88 -6.17 -8.97 -2.59
CA PHE A 88 -7.18 -9.96 -2.96
C PHE A 88 -6.94 -10.56 -4.35
N VAL A 89 -6.16 -9.88 -5.21
CA VAL A 89 -5.83 -10.35 -6.56
C VAL A 89 -4.68 -11.36 -6.52
N PHE A 90 -3.72 -11.16 -5.63
CA PHE A 90 -2.54 -12.01 -5.47
C PHE A 90 -2.68 -13.05 -4.35
N ASN A 91 -3.91 -13.28 -3.86
CA ASN A 91 -4.22 -14.22 -2.78
C ASN A 91 -4.22 -15.66 -3.29
#